data_AF-A0A920EB03-F1
#
_entry.id   AF-A0A920EB03-F1
#
_cell.length_a   1.000
_cell.length_b   1.000
_cell.length_c   1.000
_cell.angle_alpha   90.00
_cell.angle_beta   90.00
_cell.angle_gamma   90.00
#
_symmetry.space_group_name_H-M   'P 1'
#
loop_
_entity.id
_entity.type
_entity.pdbx_description
1 polymer ?
#
loop_
_entity_poly.entity_id
_entity_poly.type
_entity_poly.pdbx_seq_one_letter_code
_entity_poly.pdbx_strand_id
1 'polypeptide(L)'
;MLIGFSDDMEQRSHLKDLVSQERILRIPGGHRYDGSEKNPLNLKKLQQFLETSGKSLKNFAVASNYSVRNSEHEILAGELIEQMTRGRVSLSSSLTSDLNSPRRAYSATLNAKIQALMEELVDAVKRAMAELKLEVPLMMVKSDGSIDPVERALDRPIETVASGPAASVIGACSLTGLKDFVISDIGGTTTDTAVVEGGWPLVEKHHAIMQERETSIPSIRVRSYALGGDSEVNPEKEGELEILSRRVVL
;
A
#
# COMPACT_ATOMS: atom_id res chain seq x y z
N MET A 1 11.56 1.90 10.19
CA MET A 1 12.84 2.58 10.45
C MET A 1 12.87 3.89 9.68
N LEU A 2 13.28 4.97 10.33
CA LEU A 2 13.36 6.32 9.77
C LEU A 2 14.81 6.85 9.82
N ILE A 3 15.40 7.14 8.68
CA ILE A 3 16.80 7.58 8.54
C ILE A 3 16.84 9.07 8.16
N GLY A 4 17.40 9.91 9.02
CA GLY A 4 17.56 11.34 8.74
C GLY A 4 16.27 12.18 8.79
N PHE A 5 15.19 11.64 9.38
CA PHE A 5 13.92 12.33 9.60
C PHE A 5 14.02 13.31 10.79
N SER A 6 13.39 14.48 10.66
CA SER A 6 13.16 15.39 11.79
C SER A 6 11.95 14.94 12.64
N ASP A 7 11.71 15.60 13.77
CA ASP A 7 10.51 15.37 14.59
C ASP A 7 9.21 15.65 13.81
N ASP A 8 9.18 16.77 13.08
CA ASP A 8 8.06 17.14 12.21
C ASP A 8 7.77 16.05 11.16
N MET A 9 8.81 15.55 10.51
CA MET A 9 8.65 14.51 9.48
C MET A 9 8.13 13.19 10.06
N GLU A 10 8.58 12.80 11.25
CA GLU A 10 8.05 11.61 11.94
C GLU A 10 6.57 11.81 12.31
N GLN A 11 6.19 12.97 12.83
CA GLN A 11 4.79 13.26 13.14
C GLN A 11 3.90 13.22 11.90
N ARG A 12 4.32 13.87 10.82
CA ARG A 12 3.61 13.89 9.53
C ARG A 12 3.59 12.54 8.80
N SER A 13 4.42 11.58 9.22
CA SER A 13 4.41 10.24 8.65
C SER A 13 3.26 9.39 9.16
N HIS A 14 2.64 9.77 10.29
CA HIS A 14 1.52 9.05 10.90
C HIS A 14 1.79 7.57 11.19
N LEU A 15 3.07 7.18 11.36
CA LEU A 15 3.43 5.79 11.63
C LEU A 15 2.88 5.26 12.95
N LYS A 16 2.58 6.15 13.90
CA LYS A 16 1.93 5.82 15.17
C LYS A 16 0.53 5.20 14.99
N ASP A 17 -0.13 5.49 13.87
CA ASP A 17 -1.43 4.90 13.52
C ASP A 17 -1.28 3.45 13.03
N LEU A 18 -0.07 3.07 12.57
CA LEU A 18 0.21 1.76 11.97
C LEU A 18 0.97 0.81 12.89
N VAL A 19 1.90 1.31 13.70
CA VAL A 19 2.82 0.52 14.53
C VAL A 19 3.06 1.19 15.87
N SER A 20 3.33 0.40 16.91
CA SER A 20 3.68 0.92 18.22
C SER A 20 5.02 1.68 18.19
N GLN A 21 5.17 2.71 19.02
CA GLN A 21 6.36 3.57 19.05
C GLN A 21 7.65 2.78 19.28
N GLU A 22 7.61 1.71 20.07
CA GLU A 22 8.75 0.82 20.35
C GLU A 22 9.28 0.11 19.09
N ARG A 23 8.47 0.01 18.04
CA ARG A 23 8.85 -0.58 16.73
C ARG A 23 9.38 0.47 15.76
N ILE A 24 9.39 1.75 16.13
CA ILE A 24 9.89 2.84 15.30
C ILE A 24 11.32 3.19 15.74
N LEU A 25 12.29 2.68 14.98
CA LEU A 25 13.67 3.13 15.10
C LEU A 25 13.91 4.37 14.24
N ARG A 26 14.33 5.47 14.88
CA ARG A 26 14.86 6.66 14.18
C ARG A 26 16.35 6.84 14.43
N ILE A 27 17.11 7.01 13.34
CA ILE A 27 18.57 7.20 13.41
C ILE A 27 19.05 8.37 12.54
N PRO A 28 20.22 8.97 12.87
CA PRO A 28 20.89 9.91 11.99
C PRO A 28 21.25 9.26 10.64
N GLY A 29 21.36 10.10 9.62
CA GLY A 29 21.66 9.69 8.26
C GLY A 29 20.96 10.62 7.26
N GLY A 30 20.59 10.04 6.14
CA GLY A 30 19.83 10.69 5.07
C GLY A 30 20.70 11.52 4.14
N HIS A 31 20.08 11.97 3.05
CA HIS A 31 20.73 12.76 2.02
C HIS A 31 20.14 14.18 1.97
N ARG A 32 20.81 15.07 1.25
CA ARG A 32 20.33 16.41 0.90
C ARG A 32 19.56 16.38 -0.43
N TYR A 33 19.00 17.52 -0.81
CA TYR A 33 18.19 17.66 -2.03
C TYR A 33 18.98 17.38 -3.32
N ASP A 34 20.31 17.56 -3.28
CA ASP A 34 21.27 17.28 -4.35
C ASP A 34 21.80 15.84 -4.33
N GLY A 35 21.36 15.00 -3.38
CA GLY A 35 21.81 13.63 -3.20
C GLY A 35 23.08 13.47 -2.38
N SER A 36 23.71 14.57 -1.92
CA SER A 36 24.89 14.48 -1.06
C SER A 36 24.54 13.89 0.30
N GLU A 37 25.47 13.16 0.91
CA GLU A 37 25.29 12.66 2.27
C GLU A 37 25.08 13.83 3.25
N LYS A 38 24.03 13.76 4.08
CA LYS A 38 23.76 14.78 5.12
C LYS A 38 24.51 14.44 6.40
N ASN A 39 24.45 13.18 6.81
CA ASN A 39 25.14 12.59 7.95
C ASN A 39 25.41 11.11 7.62
N PRO A 40 26.46 10.51 8.17
CA PRO A 40 26.72 9.09 8.00
C PRO A 40 25.62 8.21 8.62
N LEU A 41 25.31 7.11 7.95
CA LEU A 41 24.38 6.10 8.47
C LEU A 41 24.90 5.47 9.76
N ASN A 42 24.11 5.54 10.82
CA ASN A 42 24.47 4.93 12.10
C ASN A 42 24.12 3.42 12.13
N LEU A 43 24.93 2.60 11.47
CA LEU A 43 24.76 1.14 11.42
C LEU A 43 24.85 0.48 12.80
N LYS A 44 25.69 1.00 13.71
CA LYS A 44 25.81 0.47 15.07
C LYS A 44 24.48 0.55 15.84
N LYS A 45 23.78 1.67 15.72
CA LYS A 45 22.46 1.86 16.35
C LYS A 45 21.40 0.96 15.73
N LEU A 46 21.46 0.73 14.41
CA LEU A 46 20.59 -0.24 13.73
C LEU A 46 20.87 -1.66 14.23
N GLN A 47 22.13 -2.08 14.28
CA GLN A 47 22.53 -3.39 14.77
C GLN A 47 22.03 -3.64 16.21
N GLN A 48 22.24 -2.68 17.11
CA GLN A 48 21.76 -2.78 18.49
C GLN A 48 20.24 -2.95 18.58
N PHE A 49 19.48 -2.19 17.79
CA PHE A 49 18.02 -2.34 17.74
C PHE A 49 17.59 -3.71 17.22
N LEU A 50 18.28 -4.24 16.20
CA LEU A 50 17.97 -5.56 15.65
C LEU A 50 18.26 -6.68 16.64
N GLU A 51 19.32 -6.55 17.43
CA GLU A 51 19.68 -7.50 18.49
C GLU A 51 18.65 -7.54 19.63
N THR A 52 18.14 -6.38 20.05
CA THR A 52 17.19 -6.28 21.18
C THR A 52 15.75 -6.53 20.79
N SER A 53 15.34 -6.05 19.61
CA SER A 53 13.92 -5.90 19.24
C SER A 53 13.61 -6.45 17.86
N GLY A 54 14.61 -6.68 17.00
CA GLY A 54 14.41 -7.09 15.62
C GLY A 54 14.21 -8.59 15.42
N LYS A 55 14.74 -9.46 16.30
CA LYS A 55 14.72 -10.92 16.10
C LYS A 55 13.32 -11.55 16.03
N SER A 56 12.30 -10.92 16.63
CA SER A 56 10.92 -11.39 16.57
C SER A 56 10.12 -10.80 15.40
N LEU A 57 10.70 -9.85 14.66
CA LEU A 57 10.06 -9.19 13.53
C LEU A 57 10.38 -9.93 12.24
N LYS A 58 9.36 -10.11 11.39
CA LYS A 58 9.52 -10.76 10.08
C LYS A 58 9.54 -9.77 8.92
N ASN A 59 8.91 -8.61 9.09
CA ASN A 59 8.78 -7.60 8.05
C ASN A 59 9.25 -6.25 8.59
N PHE A 60 10.00 -5.54 7.76
CA PHE A 60 10.61 -4.26 8.08
C PHE A 60 10.31 -3.25 6.98
N ALA A 61 10.18 -1.99 7.38
CA ALA A 61 10.08 -0.86 6.46
C ALA A 61 11.22 0.11 6.73
N VAL A 62 11.89 0.58 5.69
CA VAL A 62 12.98 1.54 5.77
C VAL A 62 12.67 2.74 4.90
N ALA A 63 12.69 3.93 5.50
CA ALA A 63 12.57 5.18 4.79
C ALA A 63 13.69 6.13 5.19
N SER A 64 14.38 6.69 4.19
CA SER A 64 15.43 7.67 4.37
C SER A 64 15.06 9.00 3.71
N ASN A 65 15.46 10.10 4.33
CA ASN A 65 15.21 11.41 3.75
C ASN A 65 16.00 11.57 2.44
N TYR A 66 15.33 12.06 1.40
CA TYR A 66 15.86 12.15 0.03
C TYR A 66 16.36 10.83 -0.57
N SER A 67 15.81 9.68 -0.14
CA SER A 67 16.18 8.38 -0.71
C SER A 67 15.89 8.20 -2.19
N VAL A 68 14.94 8.97 -2.73
CA VAL A 68 14.64 9.07 -4.16
C VAL A 68 15.76 9.73 -4.98
N ARG A 69 16.67 10.47 -4.32
CA ARG A 69 17.87 11.05 -4.94
C ARG A 69 19.08 10.13 -4.75
N ASN A 70 19.24 9.60 -3.54
CA ASN A 70 20.27 8.63 -3.22
C ASN A 70 19.73 7.61 -2.21
N SER A 71 19.55 6.38 -2.67
CA SER A 71 18.97 5.26 -1.90
C SER A 71 20.00 4.47 -1.10
N GLU A 72 21.28 4.83 -1.14
CA GLU A 72 22.39 4.10 -0.49
C GLU A 72 22.09 3.75 0.97
N HIS A 73 21.62 4.72 1.76
CA HIS A 73 21.26 4.49 3.15
C HIS A 73 20.11 3.51 3.36
N GLU A 74 19.12 3.48 2.46
CA GLU A 74 18.04 2.50 2.55
C GLU A 74 18.54 1.10 2.18
N ILE A 75 19.36 0.99 1.13
CA ILE A 75 19.95 -0.28 0.67
C ILE A 75 20.83 -0.88 1.77
N LEU A 76 21.80 -0.12 2.30
CA LEU A 76 22.70 -0.59 3.36
C LEU A 76 21.94 -1.00 4.63
N ALA A 77 20.90 -0.26 5.01
CA ALA A 77 20.07 -0.63 6.15
C ALA A 77 19.26 -1.91 5.86
N GLY A 78 18.73 -2.05 4.65
CA GLY A 78 17.99 -3.23 4.22
C GLY A 78 18.86 -4.49 4.25
N GLU A 79 20.04 -4.44 3.64
CA GLU A 79 21.01 -5.54 3.63
C GLU A 79 21.36 -6.01 5.05
N LEU A 80 21.62 -5.07 5.97
CA LEU A 80 21.92 -5.41 7.37
C LEU A 80 20.72 -6.06 8.08
N ILE A 81 19.51 -5.55 7.84
CA ILE A 81 18.28 -6.13 8.41
C ILE A 81 18.09 -7.56 7.91
N GLU A 82 18.20 -7.79 6.60
CA GLU A 82 18.06 -9.11 5.99
C GLU A 82 19.11 -10.09 6.52
N GLN A 83 20.37 -9.65 6.61
CA GLN A 83 21.47 -10.46 7.13
C GLN A 83 21.24 -10.90 8.58
N MET A 84 20.76 -9.99 9.44
CA MET A 84 20.62 -10.25 10.87
C MET A 84 19.33 -10.98 11.26
N THR A 85 18.26 -10.79 10.50
CA THR A 85 16.91 -11.23 10.89
C THR A 85 16.29 -12.23 9.94
N ARG A 86 16.80 -12.33 8.70
CA ARG A 86 16.16 -13.03 7.58
C ARG A 86 14.74 -12.53 7.28
N GLY A 87 14.38 -11.35 7.79
CA GLY A 87 13.09 -10.72 7.53
C GLY A 87 13.07 -10.03 6.17
N ARG A 88 11.87 -9.74 5.68
CA ARG A 88 11.64 -8.97 4.44
C ARG A 88 11.78 -7.48 4.71
N VAL A 89 12.36 -6.75 3.77
CA VAL A 89 12.53 -5.29 3.88
C VAL A 89 11.84 -4.57 2.74
N SER A 90 10.91 -3.69 3.09
CA SER A 90 10.30 -2.72 2.17
C SER A 90 11.09 -1.41 2.21
N LEU A 91 11.82 -1.12 1.14
CA LEU A 91 12.54 0.15 0.97
C LEU A 91 11.61 1.19 0.37
N SER A 92 11.51 2.36 0.99
CA SER A 92 10.60 3.40 0.52
C SER A 92 10.95 3.92 -0.88
N SER A 93 12.24 3.92 -1.22
CA SER A 93 12.76 4.31 -2.54
C SER A 93 12.51 3.30 -3.64
N SER A 94 12.36 2.00 -3.32
CA SER A 94 11.98 1.01 -4.33
C SER A 94 10.49 1.05 -4.65
N LEU A 95 9.65 1.51 -3.71
CA LEU A 95 8.20 1.59 -3.87
C LEU A 95 7.71 2.83 -4.62
N THR A 96 8.40 3.96 -4.52
CA THR A 96 7.89 5.21 -5.09
C THR A 96 8.98 6.25 -5.26
N SER A 97 8.81 7.12 -6.25
CA SER A 97 9.64 8.30 -6.48
C SER A 97 9.05 9.60 -5.87
N ASP A 98 7.98 9.50 -5.07
CA ASP A 98 7.39 10.65 -4.37
C ASP A 98 8.45 11.36 -3.52
N LEU A 99 8.59 12.68 -3.68
CA LEU A 99 9.54 13.48 -2.89
C LEU A 99 9.14 13.60 -1.41
N ASN A 100 7.88 13.31 -1.06
CA ASN A 100 7.36 13.38 0.30
C ASN A 100 7.83 12.20 1.17
N SER A 101 8.98 12.37 1.83
CA SER A 101 9.58 11.32 2.68
C SER A 101 8.64 10.78 3.79
N PRO A 102 7.86 11.60 4.52
CA PRO A 102 6.81 11.10 5.42
C PRO A 102 5.80 10.15 4.76
N ARG A 103 5.26 10.51 3.59
CA ARG A 103 4.28 9.67 2.87
C ARG A 103 4.90 8.37 2.35
N ARG A 104 6.16 8.43 1.91
CA ARG A 104 6.92 7.23 1.53
C ARG A 104 7.12 6.28 2.71
N ALA A 105 7.45 6.81 3.89
CA ALA A 105 7.59 6.01 5.10
C ALA A 105 6.28 5.31 5.48
N TYR A 106 5.15 6.01 5.35
CA TYR A 106 3.82 5.44 5.56
C TYR A 106 3.56 4.29 4.57
N SER A 107 3.81 4.52 3.29
CA SER A 107 3.61 3.53 2.21
C SER A 107 4.50 2.29 2.38
N ALA A 108 5.79 2.47 2.70
CA ALA A 108 6.70 1.36 2.98
C ALA A 108 6.26 0.54 4.19
N THR A 109 5.74 1.20 5.22
CA THR A 109 5.23 0.53 6.42
C THR A 109 3.98 -0.30 6.12
N LEU A 110 3.05 0.24 5.32
CA LEU A 110 1.87 -0.49 4.86
C LEU A 110 2.25 -1.72 4.03
N ASN A 111 3.17 -1.56 3.07
CA ASN A 111 3.68 -2.68 2.26
C ASN A 111 4.25 -3.81 3.14
N ALA A 112 5.11 -3.45 4.10
CA ALA A 112 5.67 -4.41 5.04
C ALA A 112 4.61 -5.11 5.91
N LYS A 113 3.52 -4.41 6.28
CA LYS A 113 2.43 -4.98 7.10
C LYS A 113 1.61 -6.02 6.34
N ILE A 114 1.33 -5.78 5.06
CA ILE A 114 0.47 -6.69 4.27
C ILE A 114 1.23 -7.83 3.61
N GLN A 115 2.57 -7.78 3.59
CA GLN A 115 3.44 -8.78 2.98
C GLN A 115 3.05 -10.23 3.32
N ALA A 116 2.97 -10.55 4.62
CA ALA A 116 2.71 -11.92 5.07
C ALA A 116 1.32 -12.42 4.64
N LEU A 117 0.30 -11.55 4.72
CA LEU A 117 -1.06 -11.88 4.31
C LEU A 117 -1.12 -12.17 2.79
N MET A 118 -0.38 -11.40 2.00
CA MET A 118 -0.33 -11.60 0.55
C MET A 118 0.43 -12.86 0.15
N GLU A 119 1.52 -13.18 0.84
CA GLU A 119 2.23 -14.45 0.67
C GLU A 119 1.31 -15.65 0.99
N GLU A 120 0.57 -15.59 2.09
CA GLU A 120 -0.41 -16.62 2.48
C GLU A 120 -1.54 -16.78 1.44
N LEU A 121 -2.07 -15.67 0.93
CA LEU A 121 -3.09 -15.68 -0.12
C LEU A 121 -2.56 -16.31 -1.40
N VAL A 122 -1.38 -15.91 -1.87
CA VAL A 122 -0.77 -16.44 -3.10
C VAL A 122 -0.49 -17.94 -2.94
N ASP A 123 0.03 -18.37 -1.79
CA ASP A 123 0.28 -19.78 -1.51
C ASP A 123 -1.02 -20.60 -1.51
N ALA A 124 -2.09 -20.08 -0.90
CA ALA A 124 -3.40 -20.75 -0.90
C ALA A 124 -3.94 -20.94 -2.32
N VAL A 125 -3.86 -19.90 -3.16
CA VAL A 125 -4.29 -19.98 -4.56
C VAL A 125 -3.43 -20.95 -5.36
N LYS A 126 -2.09 -20.92 -5.20
CA LYS A 126 -1.18 -21.85 -5.87
C LYS A 126 -1.46 -23.32 -5.50
N ARG A 127 -1.79 -23.61 -4.24
CA ARG A 127 -2.21 -24.96 -3.81
C ARG A 127 -3.50 -25.39 -4.51
N ALA A 128 -4.52 -24.53 -4.54
CA ALA A 128 -5.77 -24.82 -5.24
C ALA A 128 -5.55 -25.06 -6.75
N MET A 129 -4.68 -24.27 -7.39
CA MET A 129 -4.29 -24.48 -8.79
C MET A 129 -3.62 -25.85 -9.00
N ALA A 130 -2.73 -26.26 -8.09
CA ALA A 130 -2.05 -27.55 -8.17
C ALA A 130 -3.03 -28.73 -8.02
N GLU A 131 -3.99 -28.64 -7.09
CA GLU A 131 -5.06 -29.63 -6.92
C GLU A 131 -5.91 -29.79 -8.18
N LEU A 132 -6.19 -28.67 -8.87
CA LEU A 132 -6.91 -28.62 -10.14
C LEU A 132 -6.03 -28.93 -11.37
N LYS A 133 -4.72 -29.17 -11.17
CA LYS A 133 -3.73 -29.41 -12.25
C LYS A 133 -3.68 -28.27 -13.28
N LEU A 134 -3.79 -27.02 -12.81
CA LEU A 134 -3.70 -25.83 -13.65
C LEU A 134 -2.24 -25.40 -13.84
N GLU A 135 -1.74 -25.47 -15.08
CA GLU A 135 -0.38 -25.07 -15.47
C GLU A 135 -0.36 -23.69 -16.15
N VAL A 136 -1.08 -22.72 -15.59
CA VAL A 136 -1.15 -21.35 -16.11
C VAL A 136 -0.51 -20.35 -15.13
N PRO A 137 0.05 -19.22 -15.62
CA PRO A 137 0.58 -18.18 -14.75
C PRO A 137 -0.51 -17.59 -13.85
N LEU A 138 -0.19 -17.39 -12.57
CA LEU A 138 -1.06 -16.65 -11.66
C LEU A 138 -0.74 -15.15 -11.77
N MET A 139 -1.74 -14.37 -12.18
CA MET A 139 -1.64 -12.93 -12.40
C MET A 139 -2.46 -12.18 -11.35
N MET A 140 -2.04 -10.96 -11.03
CA MET A 140 -2.68 -10.09 -10.05
C MET A 140 -2.92 -8.71 -10.63
N VAL A 141 -4.12 -8.17 -10.38
CA VAL A 141 -4.49 -6.82 -10.79
C VAL A 141 -3.97 -5.81 -9.78
N LYS A 142 -3.44 -4.69 -10.27
CA LYS A 142 -2.95 -3.58 -9.47
C LYS A 142 -3.97 -2.46 -9.38
N SER A 143 -3.79 -1.57 -8.41
CA SER A 143 -4.64 -0.41 -8.14
C SER A 143 -4.74 0.54 -9.33
N ASP A 144 -3.73 0.57 -10.19
CA ASP A 144 -3.70 1.38 -11.42
C ASP A 144 -4.36 0.68 -12.63
N GLY A 145 -4.90 -0.52 -12.44
CA GLY A 145 -5.56 -1.32 -13.46
C GLY A 145 -4.62 -2.17 -14.32
N SER A 146 -3.30 -2.07 -14.12
CA SER A 146 -2.34 -2.96 -14.78
C SER A 146 -2.31 -4.35 -14.11
N ILE A 147 -1.67 -5.32 -14.76
CA ILE A 147 -1.55 -6.69 -14.27
C ILE A 147 -0.09 -7.12 -14.16
N ASP A 148 0.24 -7.85 -13.11
CA ASP A 148 1.58 -8.40 -12.87
C ASP A 148 1.51 -9.88 -12.48
N PRO A 149 2.52 -10.70 -12.82
CA PRO A 149 2.69 -12.01 -12.21
C PRO A 149 2.80 -11.87 -10.70
N VAL A 150 2.25 -12.83 -9.94
CA VAL A 150 2.24 -12.76 -8.48
C VAL A 150 3.63 -12.66 -7.87
N GLU A 151 4.65 -13.22 -8.51
CA GLU A 151 6.04 -13.12 -8.05
C GLU A 151 6.51 -11.66 -7.98
N ARG A 152 6.12 -10.83 -8.96
CA ARG A 152 6.43 -9.39 -8.95
C ARG A 152 5.49 -8.62 -8.04
N ALA A 153 4.22 -9.01 -7.97
CA ALA A 153 3.26 -8.36 -7.09
C ALA A 153 3.64 -8.52 -5.60
N LEU A 154 4.29 -9.63 -5.23
CA LEU A 154 4.79 -9.87 -3.87
C LEU A 154 5.99 -8.99 -3.47
N ASP A 155 6.68 -8.34 -4.41
CA ASP A 155 7.70 -7.34 -4.06
C ASP A 155 7.04 -6.05 -3.56
N ARG A 156 5.84 -5.74 -4.07
CA ARG A 156 5.12 -4.48 -3.84
C ARG A 156 3.61 -4.72 -3.64
N PRO A 157 3.20 -5.57 -2.68
CA PRO A 157 1.79 -5.93 -2.49
C PRO A 157 0.88 -4.72 -2.24
N ILE A 158 1.43 -3.59 -1.81
CA ILE A 158 0.64 -2.37 -1.62
C ILE A 158 0.02 -1.86 -2.91
N GLU A 159 0.59 -2.18 -4.07
CA GLU A 159 0.05 -1.86 -5.38
C GLU A 159 -1.19 -2.65 -5.76
N THR A 160 -1.63 -3.61 -4.93
CA THR A 160 -2.81 -4.44 -5.23
C THR A 160 -4.02 -4.00 -4.40
N VAL A 161 -3.88 -2.93 -3.63
CA VAL A 161 -4.91 -2.42 -2.74
C VAL A 161 -5.95 -1.68 -3.57
N ALA A 162 -7.23 -1.97 -3.36
CA ALA A 162 -8.30 -1.49 -4.24
C ALA A 162 -8.15 -1.95 -5.71
N SER A 163 -7.53 -3.12 -5.93
CA SER A 163 -7.50 -3.78 -7.24
C SER A 163 -8.88 -4.21 -7.74
N GLY A 164 -9.85 -4.46 -6.84
CA GLY A 164 -11.23 -4.78 -7.19
C GLY A 164 -11.91 -3.68 -8.01
N PRO A 165 -12.07 -2.46 -7.46
CA PRO A 165 -12.59 -1.34 -8.22
C PRO A 165 -11.80 -1.04 -9.49
N ALA A 166 -10.47 -1.15 -9.45
CA ALA A 166 -9.64 -1.01 -10.65
C ALA A 166 -10.01 -2.02 -11.74
N ALA A 167 -10.19 -3.29 -11.38
CA ALA A 167 -10.60 -4.34 -12.31
C ALA A 167 -11.99 -4.07 -12.91
N SER A 168 -12.95 -3.60 -12.12
CA SER A 168 -14.29 -3.22 -12.59
C SER A 168 -14.24 -2.12 -13.64
N VAL A 169 -13.43 -1.07 -13.39
CA VAL A 169 -13.26 0.05 -14.31
C VAL A 169 -12.60 -0.40 -15.63
N ILE A 170 -11.53 -1.19 -15.56
CA ILE A 170 -10.84 -1.73 -16.74
C ILE A 170 -11.78 -2.68 -17.53
N GLY A 171 -12.54 -3.51 -16.83
CA GLY A 171 -13.56 -4.36 -17.44
C GLY A 171 -14.61 -3.55 -18.21
N ALA A 172 -15.13 -2.47 -17.61
CA ALA A 172 -16.08 -1.59 -18.29
C ALA A 172 -15.48 -0.88 -19.51
N CYS A 173 -14.22 -0.45 -19.44
CA CYS A 173 -13.52 0.11 -20.61
C CYS A 173 -13.47 -0.91 -21.76
N SER A 174 -13.24 -2.18 -21.44
CA SER A 174 -13.19 -3.25 -22.45
C SER A 174 -14.55 -3.66 -23.00
N LEU A 175 -15.62 -3.59 -22.20
CA LEU A 175 -16.93 -4.14 -22.56
C LEU A 175 -17.87 -3.12 -23.21
N THR A 176 -17.78 -1.85 -22.83
CA THR A 176 -18.77 -0.83 -23.27
C THR A 176 -18.51 -0.33 -24.69
N GLY A 177 -17.25 -0.32 -25.14
CA GLY A 177 -16.84 0.35 -26.38
C GLY A 177 -17.00 1.88 -26.35
N LEU A 178 -17.37 2.45 -25.20
CA LEU A 178 -17.52 3.89 -25.00
C LEU A 178 -16.17 4.50 -24.62
N LYS A 179 -15.96 5.76 -25.02
CA LYS A 179 -14.78 6.53 -24.61
C LYS A 179 -15.01 7.32 -23.33
N ASP A 180 -16.20 7.85 -23.16
CA ASP A 180 -16.53 8.72 -22.04
C ASP A 180 -17.74 8.14 -21.30
N PHE A 181 -17.55 7.75 -20.04
CA PHE A 181 -18.62 7.18 -19.22
C PHE A 181 -18.32 7.28 -17.72
N VAL A 182 -19.38 7.14 -16.93
CA VAL A 182 -19.29 6.95 -15.48
C VAL A 182 -19.63 5.50 -15.18
N ILE A 183 -18.83 4.86 -14.34
CA ILE A 183 -19.09 3.52 -13.82
C ILE A 183 -19.46 3.61 -12.34
N SER A 184 -20.42 2.79 -11.93
CA SER A 184 -20.79 2.55 -10.55
C SER A 184 -20.81 1.04 -10.31
N ASP A 185 -19.88 0.56 -9.50
CA ASP A 185 -19.79 -0.83 -9.04
C ASP A 185 -20.39 -0.91 -7.63
N ILE A 186 -21.54 -1.57 -7.51
CA ILE A 186 -22.28 -1.67 -6.25
C ILE A 186 -22.13 -3.09 -5.72
N GLY A 187 -21.34 -3.24 -4.66
CA GLY A 187 -21.21 -4.48 -3.91
C GLY A 187 -22.19 -4.57 -2.74
N GLY A 188 -21.99 -5.57 -1.88
CA GLY A 188 -22.78 -5.71 -0.65
C GLY A 188 -22.53 -4.59 0.36
N THR A 189 -21.29 -4.10 0.48
CA THR A 189 -20.94 -3.07 1.47
C THR A 189 -20.73 -1.68 0.87
N THR A 190 -20.13 -1.62 -0.30
CA THR A 190 -19.61 -0.38 -0.87
C THR A 190 -20.12 -0.15 -2.27
N THR A 191 -20.18 1.12 -2.64
CA THR A 191 -20.43 1.56 -4.00
C THR A 191 -19.19 2.32 -4.45
N ASP A 192 -18.54 1.82 -5.49
CA ASP A 192 -17.34 2.38 -6.06
C ASP A 192 -17.67 3.06 -7.38
N THR A 193 -17.36 4.35 -7.49
CA THR A 193 -17.64 5.14 -8.71
C THR A 193 -16.36 5.68 -9.33
N ALA A 194 -16.32 5.71 -10.65
CA ALA A 194 -15.21 6.28 -11.40
C ALA A 194 -15.69 6.94 -12.69
N VAL A 195 -14.89 7.90 -13.15
CA VAL A 195 -15.10 8.60 -14.42
C VAL A 195 -14.01 8.14 -15.37
N VAL A 196 -14.41 7.73 -16.58
CA VAL A 196 -13.53 7.36 -17.69
C VAL A 196 -13.70 8.41 -18.78
N GLU A 197 -12.58 8.94 -19.27
CA GLU A 197 -12.53 9.94 -20.33
C GLU A 197 -11.52 9.48 -21.38
N GLY A 198 -11.88 9.58 -22.66
CA GLY A 198 -10.99 9.17 -23.76
C GLY A 198 -10.70 7.66 -23.82
N GLY A 199 -11.52 6.83 -23.17
CA GLY A 199 -11.44 5.37 -23.16
C GLY A 199 -10.50 4.80 -22.10
N TRP A 200 -9.92 5.64 -21.24
CA TRP A 200 -9.01 5.23 -20.17
C TRP A 200 -9.39 5.87 -18.84
N PRO A 201 -9.27 5.13 -17.72
CA PRO A 201 -9.52 5.71 -16.42
C PRO A 201 -8.44 6.72 -16.05
N LEU A 202 -8.82 7.71 -15.24
CA LEU A 202 -7.84 8.61 -14.65
C LEU A 202 -7.04 7.88 -13.57
N VAL A 203 -5.72 7.82 -13.74
CA VAL A 203 -4.79 7.31 -12.73
C VAL A 203 -4.14 8.48 -12.01
N GLU A 204 -4.21 8.49 -10.69
CA GLU A 204 -3.61 9.52 -9.85
C GLU A 204 -2.40 8.94 -9.10
N LYS A 205 -1.30 9.70 -9.05
CA LYS A 205 -0.03 9.26 -8.44
C LYS A 205 -0.08 9.11 -6.92
N HIS A 206 -1.07 9.73 -6.26
CA HIS A 206 -1.18 9.86 -4.81
C HIS A 206 -2.60 9.58 -4.30
N HIS A 207 -3.32 8.62 -4.89
CA HIS A 207 -4.75 8.43 -4.61
C HIS A 207 -5.11 7.14 -3.86
N ALA A 208 -4.20 6.17 -3.73
CA ALA A 208 -4.52 5.00 -2.92
C ALA A 208 -4.67 5.43 -1.45
N ILE A 209 -5.91 5.57 -0.99
CA ILE A 209 -6.26 5.96 0.37
C ILE A 209 -6.31 4.70 1.24
N MET A 210 -5.52 4.69 2.31
CA MET A 210 -5.57 3.67 3.36
C MET A 210 -5.72 4.33 4.71
N GLN A 211 -6.67 3.87 5.53
CA GLN A 211 -6.98 4.47 6.83
C GLN A 211 -7.14 6.00 6.74
N GLU A 212 -7.89 6.46 5.73
CA GLU A 212 -8.16 7.90 5.49
C GLU A 212 -6.92 8.73 5.10
N ARG A 213 -5.80 8.09 4.72
CA ARG A 213 -4.56 8.76 4.32
C ARG A 213 -4.12 8.39 2.91
N GLU A 214 -3.69 9.39 2.16
CA GLU A 214 -3.05 9.21 0.86
C GLU A 214 -1.73 8.46 1.00
N THR A 215 -1.56 7.39 0.21
CA THR A 215 -0.28 6.73 0.02
C THR A 215 0.46 7.28 -1.20
N SER A 216 1.69 6.84 -1.41
CA SER A 216 2.52 7.24 -2.56
C SER A 216 2.36 6.30 -3.76
N ILE A 217 1.29 5.49 -3.76
CA ILE A 217 1.04 4.42 -4.72
C ILE A 217 0.05 4.91 -5.78
N PRO A 218 0.37 4.78 -7.07
CA PRO A 218 -0.57 5.10 -8.14
C PRO A 218 -1.83 4.24 -8.08
N SER A 219 -2.99 4.84 -8.28
CA SER A 219 -4.26 4.12 -8.38
C SER A 219 -5.24 4.80 -9.33
N ILE A 220 -6.18 4.02 -9.87
CA ILE A 220 -7.33 4.56 -10.57
C ILE A 220 -8.13 5.41 -9.60
N ARG A 221 -8.54 6.60 -10.04
CA ARG A 221 -9.36 7.52 -9.27
C ARG A 221 -10.77 6.99 -9.12
N VAL A 222 -10.97 6.22 -8.05
CA VAL A 222 -12.27 5.73 -7.59
C VAL A 222 -12.72 6.53 -6.37
N ARG A 223 -14.03 6.79 -6.29
CA ARG A 223 -14.70 7.26 -5.09
C ARG A 223 -15.55 6.14 -4.52
N SER A 224 -15.21 5.73 -3.31
CA SER A 224 -15.92 4.69 -2.56
C SER A 224 -16.90 5.31 -1.58
N TYR A 225 -18.13 4.81 -1.58
CA TYR A 225 -19.17 5.15 -0.63
C TYR A 225 -19.49 3.93 0.22
N ALA A 226 -19.65 4.11 1.53
CA ALA A 226 -20.02 3.04 2.47
C ALA A 226 -21.52 2.70 2.39
N LEU A 227 -22.01 2.49 1.17
CA LEU A 227 -23.38 2.14 0.84
C LEU A 227 -23.35 0.99 -0.16
N GLY A 228 -24.06 -0.09 0.13
CA GLY A 228 -24.14 -1.26 -0.73
C GLY A 228 -25.46 -2.01 -0.52
N GLY A 229 -25.54 -3.22 -1.05
CA GLY A 229 -26.73 -4.07 -0.94
C GLY A 229 -27.13 -4.45 0.50
N ASP A 230 -26.17 -4.49 1.42
CA ASP A 230 -26.35 -4.90 2.83
C ASP A 230 -26.50 -3.71 3.78
N SER A 231 -26.59 -2.49 3.25
CA SER A 231 -26.76 -1.28 4.04
C SER A 231 -28.10 -1.27 4.78
N GLU A 232 -28.05 -0.94 6.07
CA GLU A 232 -29.25 -0.91 6.88
C GLU A 232 -30.16 0.24 6.49
N VAL A 233 -31.45 -0.07 6.39
CA VAL A 233 -32.51 0.91 6.20
C VAL A 233 -33.14 1.18 7.56
N ASN A 234 -33.05 2.42 8.03
CA ASN A 234 -33.74 2.89 9.21
C ASN A 234 -35.05 3.58 8.79
N PRO A 235 -36.21 2.98 9.08
CA PRO A 235 -37.49 3.65 8.86
C PRO A 235 -37.70 4.70 9.95
N GLU A 236 -37.59 5.99 9.63
CA GLU A 236 -37.96 7.04 10.58
C GLU A 236 -39.49 7.13 10.76
N LYS A 237 -39.91 7.70 11.91
CA LYS A 237 -41.33 7.82 12.29
C LYS A 237 -42.16 8.77 11.41
N GLU A 238 -41.54 9.56 10.54
CA GLU A 238 -42.21 10.58 9.71
C GLU A 238 -42.19 10.29 8.20
N GLY A 239 -41.93 9.04 7.79
CA GLY A 239 -42.06 8.61 6.39
C GLY A 239 -40.86 8.87 5.51
N GLU A 240 -39.76 9.38 6.06
CA GLU A 240 -38.46 9.40 5.39
C GLU A 240 -37.66 8.11 5.70
N LEU A 241 -37.02 7.56 4.68
CA LEU A 241 -36.16 6.38 4.78
C LEU A 241 -34.71 6.83 4.76
N GLU A 242 -33.95 6.46 5.79
CA GLU A 242 -32.51 6.69 5.84
C GLU A 242 -31.75 5.39 5.56
N ILE A 243 -30.78 5.44 4.64
CA ILE A 243 -29.84 4.34 4.41
C ILE A 243 -28.56 4.65 5.18
N LEU A 244 -28.22 3.77 6.11
CA LEU A 244 -27.08 3.93 7.00
C LEU A 244 -25.86 3.16 6.49
N SER A 245 -24.67 3.61 6.89
CA SER A 245 -23.41 2.91 6.58
C SER A 245 -23.18 1.65 7.43
N ARG A 246 -24.11 1.31 8.33
CA ARG A 246 -24.09 0.08 9.14
C ARG A 246 -24.65 -1.08 8.33
N ARG A 247 -24.16 -2.30 8.58
CA ARG A 247 -24.54 -3.50 7.83
C ARG A 247 -25.62 -4.28 8.56
N VAL A 248 -26.53 -4.88 7.79
CA VAL A 248 -27.42 -5.95 8.27
C VAL A 248 -26.84 -7.28 7.78
N VAL A 249 -26.17 -8.01 8.67
CA VAL A 249 -25.73 -9.39 8.38
C VAL A 249 -26.73 -10.32 9.06
N LEU A 250 -27.55 -11.01 8.25
CA LEU A 250 -28.51 -12.02 8.71
C LEU A 250 -27.83 -13.34 9.09
#